data_AF-A0A177PDE6-F1
#
_entry.id   AF-A0A177PDE6-F1
#
_cell.length_a   1.000
_cell.length_b   1.000
_cell.length_c   1.000
_cell.angle_alpha   90.00
_cell.angle_beta   90.00
_cell.angle_gamma   90.00
#
_symmetry.space_group_name_H-M   'P 1'
#
loop_
_entity.id
_entity.type
_entity.pdbx_description
1 polymer ?
#
loop_
_entity_poly.entity_id
_entity_poly.type
_entity_poly.pdbx_seq_one_letter_code
_entity_poly.pdbx_strand_id
1 'polypeptide(L)'
;MNTNWNSFEKVFEIEPSAIQIRLSLELLNQRGVVAIKQLSLCPVEPNNAHTVIRRVLLLVWVLAIWFAMLPLLLEHNTGNRRLLIGVCVLLILAGVLVPEVFKVKLGSLFQTTALVDYHLNGLDIKRLVNFTFSLPSFDIFKIGHFLLFFALAVLDCSARENVTHFFFKIALFAMVTEVLQLFVQGRTPSVGDALVDTIGSLLGVVLVWVAFVRFYFWRS
;
A
#
# COMPACT_ATOMS: atom_id res chain seq x y z
N MET A 1 29.16 -15.15 -27.61
CA MET A 1 27.78 -14.69 -27.30
C MET A 1 27.55 -14.97 -25.83
N ASN A 2 27.31 -13.93 -25.03
CA ASN A 2 27.04 -14.09 -23.59
C ASN A 2 25.61 -14.62 -23.44
N THR A 3 25.46 -15.92 -23.16
CA THR A 3 24.15 -16.58 -23.07
C THR A 3 23.60 -16.46 -21.65
N ASN A 4 23.17 -15.26 -21.28
CA ASN A 4 22.43 -15.05 -20.04
C ASN A 4 20.98 -15.50 -20.25
N TRP A 5 20.73 -16.80 -20.12
CA TRP A 5 19.37 -17.35 -20.09
C TRP A 5 18.69 -16.94 -18.79
N ASN A 6 17.50 -16.33 -18.90
CA ASN A 6 16.66 -16.00 -17.76
C ASN A 6 15.43 -16.92 -17.77
N SER A 7 15.05 -17.41 -16.59
CA SER A 7 13.79 -18.13 -16.40
C SER A 7 12.68 -17.12 -16.11
N PHE A 8 11.53 -17.31 -16.74
CA PHE A 8 10.31 -16.54 -16.52
C PHE A 8 9.16 -17.49 -16.23
N GLU A 9 8.51 -17.26 -15.09
CA GLU A 9 7.34 -18.02 -14.67
C GLU A 9 6.21 -17.04 -14.38
N LYS A 10 4.99 -17.39 -14.82
CA LYS A 10 3.82 -16.55 -14.60
C LYS A 10 2.58 -17.42 -14.45
N VAL A 11 1.88 -17.22 -13.34
CA VAL A 11 0.56 -17.79 -13.10
C VAL A 11 -0.50 -16.78 -13.48
N PHE A 12 -1.49 -17.22 -14.25
CA PHE A 12 -2.65 -16.41 -14.65
C PHE A 12 -3.92 -17.24 -14.50
N GLU A 13 -5.02 -16.56 -14.19
CA GLU A 13 -6.33 -17.18 -14.07
C GLU A 13 -6.96 -17.28 -15.46
N ILE A 14 -7.56 -18.42 -15.76
CA ILE A 14 -8.28 -18.65 -17.02
C ILE A 14 -9.75 -18.31 -16.78
N GLU A 15 -10.33 -17.48 -17.63
CA GLU A 15 -11.74 -17.14 -17.53
C GLU A 15 -12.59 -18.41 -17.69
N PRO A 16 -13.60 -18.66 -16.82
CA PRO A 16 -14.43 -19.88 -16.91
C PRO A 16 -15.16 -20.05 -18.24
N SER A 17 -15.36 -18.95 -18.98
CA SER A 17 -16.00 -18.90 -20.30
C SER A 17 -15.02 -19.20 -21.46
N ALA A 18 -13.71 -19.29 -21.19
CA ALA A 18 -12.70 -19.44 -22.23
C ALA A 18 -12.72 -20.84 -22.86
N ILE A 19 -12.95 -20.89 -24.17
CA ILE A 19 -12.98 -22.14 -24.95
C ILE A 19 -11.58 -22.55 -25.40
N GLN A 20 -10.69 -21.57 -25.63
CA GLN A 20 -9.34 -21.78 -26.11
C GLN A 20 -8.37 -20.80 -25.46
N ILE A 21 -7.18 -21.30 -25.11
CA ILE A 21 -6.07 -20.49 -24.63
C ILE A 21 -5.04 -20.40 -25.75
N ARG A 22 -4.64 -19.18 -26.11
CA ARG A 22 -3.56 -18.92 -27.07
C ARG A 22 -2.45 -18.17 -26.36
N LEU A 23 -1.26 -18.76 -26.32
CA LEU A 23 -0.07 -18.11 -25.82
C LEU A 23 0.72 -17.53 -26.99
N SER A 24 0.84 -16.21 -27.04
CA SER A 24 1.64 -15.48 -28.03
C SER A 24 2.83 -14.83 -27.35
N LEU A 25 4.00 -14.93 -27.99
CA LEU A 25 5.25 -14.32 -27.52
C LEU A 25 5.71 -13.34 -28.60
N GLU A 26 5.69 -12.06 -28.29
CA GLU A 26 5.94 -10.98 -29.24
C GLU A 26 7.08 -10.09 -28.76
N LEU A 27 7.96 -9.72 -29.68
CA LEU A 27 9.02 -8.74 -29.43
C LEU A 27 8.49 -7.35 -29.79
N LEU A 28 8.00 -6.63 -28.78
CA LEU A 28 7.44 -5.29 -28.98
C LEU A 28 8.54 -4.23 -29.00
N ASN A 29 8.45 -3.28 -29.94
CA ASN A 29 9.28 -2.06 -30.04
C ASN A 29 10.81 -2.29 -30.07
N GLN A 30 11.27 -3.48 -30.46
CA GLN A 30 12.68 -3.85 -30.51
C GLN A 30 12.96 -4.61 -31.81
N ARG A 31 14.16 -4.43 -32.39
CA ARG A 31 14.66 -5.24 -33.51
C ARG A 31 15.66 -6.26 -32.97
N GLY A 32 15.54 -7.52 -33.36
CA GLY A 32 16.48 -8.55 -32.92
C GLY A 32 15.90 -9.96 -32.99
N VAL A 33 16.58 -10.90 -32.33
CA VAL A 33 16.19 -12.31 -32.22
C VAL A 33 15.97 -12.63 -30.75
N VAL A 34 14.78 -13.10 -30.41
CA VAL A 34 14.49 -13.70 -29.10
C VAL A 34 14.54 -15.22 -29.28
N ALA A 35 15.37 -15.87 -28.47
CA ALA A 35 15.41 -17.32 -28.40
C ALA A 35 14.70 -17.79 -27.14
N ILE A 36 13.76 -18.71 -27.29
CA ILE A 36 12.94 -19.24 -26.20
C ILE A 36 13.24 -20.73 -26.08
N LYS A 37 13.38 -21.21 -24.85
CA LYS A 37 13.62 -22.62 -24.54
C LYS A 37 12.64 -23.08 -23.48
N GLN A 38 12.21 -24.34 -23.59
CA GLN A 38 11.42 -25.04 -22.57
C GLN A 38 10.13 -24.30 -22.18
N LEU A 39 9.35 -23.89 -23.19
CA LEU A 39 8.01 -23.36 -22.92
C LEU A 39 7.13 -24.49 -22.37
N SER A 40 6.65 -24.32 -21.15
CA SER A 40 5.73 -25.27 -20.50
C SER A 40 4.51 -24.51 -19.98
N LEU A 41 3.35 -25.15 -20.11
CA LEU A 41 2.09 -24.67 -19.56
C LEU A 41 1.48 -25.83 -18.79
N CYS A 42 1.35 -25.65 -17.48
CA CYS A 42 0.82 -26.66 -16.59
C CYS A 42 -0.38 -26.09 -15.84
N PRO A 43 -1.47 -26.85 -15.66
CA PRO A 43 -2.53 -26.44 -14.76
C PRO A 43 -1.98 -26.40 -13.34
N VAL A 44 -2.29 -25.32 -12.61
CA VAL A 44 -1.91 -25.15 -11.21
C VAL A 44 -3.18 -25.00 -10.40
N GLU A 45 -3.36 -25.88 -9.42
CA GLU A 45 -4.48 -25.75 -8.48
C GLU A 45 -4.12 -24.75 -7.37
N PRO A 46 -5.07 -23.89 -6.96
CA PRO A 46 -4.83 -22.98 -5.85
C PRO A 46 -4.63 -23.79 -4.56
N ASN A 47 -3.51 -23.55 -3.88
CA ASN A 47 -3.28 -24.15 -2.57
C ASN A 47 -4.23 -23.51 -1.54
N ASN A 48 -5.26 -24.26 -1.13
CA ASN A 48 -6.23 -23.81 -0.13
C ASN A 48 -5.57 -23.41 1.20
N ALA A 49 -4.50 -24.10 1.61
CA ALA A 49 -3.78 -23.75 2.84
C ALA A 49 -3.16 -22.35 2.75
N HIS A 50 -2.59 -21.98 1.60
CA HIS A 50 -2.05 -20.65 1.39
C HIS A 50 -3.12 -19.56 1.52
N THR A 51 -4.31 -19.78 0.93
CA THR A 51 -5.45 -18.84 1.05
C THR A 51 -5.91 -18.68 2.50
N VAL A 52 -5.99 -19.77 3.26
CA VAL A 52 -6.37 -19.74 4.68
C VAL A 52 -5.32 -19.02 5.52
N ILE A 53 -4.05 -19.38 5.39
CA ILE A 53 -2.92 -18.75 6.11
C ILE A 53 -2.90 -17.24 5.83
N ARG A 54 -3.05 -16.84 4.57
CA ARG A 54 -3.10 -15.42 4.18
C ARG A 54 -4.24 -14.66 4.88
N ARG A 55 -5.43 -15.24 4.97
CA ARG A 55 -6.58 -14.63 5.67
C ARG A 55 -6.36 -14.53 7.18
N VAL A 56 -5.79 -15.58 7.78
CA VAL A 56 -5.45 -15.59 9.21
C VAL A 56 -4.41 -14.51 9.52
N LEU A 57 -3.33 -14.43 8.75
CA LEU A 57 -2.30 -13.41 8.93
C LEU A 57 -2.85 -12.00 8.75
N LEU A 58 -3.70 -11.77 7.74
CA LEU A 58 -4.38 -10.48 7.56
C LEU A 58 -5.21 -10.12 8.79
N LEU A 59 -6.00 -11.06 9.32
CA LEU A 59 -6.82 -10.83 10.51
C LEU A 59 -5.97 -10.53 11.75
N VAL A 60 -4.87 -11.27 11.96
CA VAL A 60 -3.92 -11.02 13.05
C VAL A 60 -3.36 -9.60 12.97
N TRP A 61 -2.96 -9.15 11.78
CA TRP A 61 -2.39 -7.82 11.61
C TRP A 61 -3.43 -6.71 11.75
N VAL A 62 -4.66 -6.91 11.27
CA VAL A 62 -5.76 -5.95 11.49
C VAL A 62 -6.07 -5.81 12.99
N LEU A 63 -6.09 -6.93 13.73
CA LEU A 63 -6.24 -6.90 15.19
C LEU A 63 -5.06 -6.20 15.87
N ALA A 64 -3.82 -6.46 15.44
CA ALA A 64 -2.64 -5.79 15.97
C ALA A 64 -2.71 -4.26 15.80
N ILE A 65 -3.13 -3.78 14.62
CA ILE A 65 -3.40 -2.35 14.39
C ILE A 65 -4.49 -1.85 15.34
N TRP A 66 -5.60 -2.58 15.44
CA TRP A 66 -6.72 -2.17 16.29
C TRP A 66 -6.29 -2.01 17.75
N PHE A 67 -5.52 -2.97 18.29
CA PHE A 67 -4.97 -2.88 19.64
C PHE A 67 -3.95 -1.75 19.80
N ALA A 68 -3.07 -1.53 18.80
CA ALA A 68 -2.10 -0.44 18.83
C ALA A 68 -2.75 0.95 18.76
N MET A 69 -3.88 1.07 18.06
CA MET A 69 -4.62 2.33 17.89
C MET A 69 -5.67 2.57 18.98
N LEU A 70 -6.00 1.57 19.79
CA LEU A 70 -7.01 1.69 20.85
C LEU A 70 -6.67 2.79 21.87
N PRO A 71 -5.43 2.93 22.39
CA PRO A 71 -5.08 4.02 23.29
C PRO A 71 -5.34 5.39 22.67
N LEU A 72 -5.02 5.55 21.38
CA LEU A 72 -5.21 6.79 20.62
C LEU A 72 -6.70 7.18 20.54
N LEU A 73 -7.59 6.20 20.42
CA LEU A 73 -9.04 6.43 20.47
C LEU A 73 -9.57 6.71 21.88
N LEU A 74 -8.89 6.22 22.93
CA LEU A 74 -9.35 6.35 24.33
C LEU A 74 -8.79 7.59 25.04
N GLU A 75 -7.63 8.10 24.62
CA GLU A 75 -6.95 9.26 25.24
C GLU A 75 -7.72 10.58 25.05
N HIS A 76 -8.58 10.68 24.03
CA HIS A 76 -9.23 11.94 23.67
C HIS A 76 -10.63 12.06 24.27
N ASN A 77 -10.78 13.01 25.18
CA ASN A 77 -12.02 13.24 25.94
C ASN A 77 -13.18 13.83 25.10
N THR A 78 -12.91 14.29 23.87
CA THR A 78 -13.94 14.87 23.00
C THR A 78 -14.43 13.86 21.96
N GLY A 79 -15.73 13.50 22.05
CA GLY A 79 -16.34 12.50 21.17
C GLY A 79 -16.14 12.77 19.68
N ASN A 80 -16.21 14.03 19.25
CA ASN A 80 -16.03 14.40 17.83
C ASN A 80 -14.60 14.15 17.33
N ARG A 81 -13.58 14.46 18.14
CA ARG A 81 -12.17 14.26 17.74
C ARG A 81 -11.85 12.78 17.65
N ARG A 82 -12.31 11.99 18.63
CA ARG A 82 -12.22 10.53 18.63
C ARG A 82 -12.88 9.92 17.38
N LEU A 83 -14.08 10.40 17.03
CA LEU A 83 -14.79 9.94 15.84
C LEU A 83 -13.99 10.24 14.56
N LEU A 84 -13.46 11.46 14.42
CA LEU A 84 -12.68 11.87 13.25
C LEU A 84 -11.39 11.05 13.10
N ILE A 85 -10.67 10.80 14.21
CA ILE A 85 -9.51 9.91 14.23
C ILE A 85 -9.91 8.51 13.77
N GLY A 86 -10.99 7.96 14.32
CA GLY A 86 -11.48 6.63 13.94
C GLY A 86 -11.83 6.55 12.46
N VAL A 87 -12.47 7.59 11.91
CA VAL A 87 -12.76 7.70 10.47
C VAL A 87 -11.46 7.76 9.65
N CYS A 88 -10.47 8.56 10.04
CA CYS A 88 -9.18 8.61 9.34
C CYS A 88 -8.47 7.25 9.32
N VAL A 89 -8.40 6.55 10.45
CA VAL A 89 -7.82 5.21 10.54
C VAL A 89 -8.56 4.23 9.64
N LEU A 90 -9.90 4.25 9.65
CA LEU A 90 -10.71 3.40 8.78
C LEU A 90 -10.50 3.68 7.30
N LEU A 91 -10.36 4.95 6.91
CA LEU A 91 -10.09 5.35 5.52
C LEU A 91 -8.69 4.89 5.07
N ILE A 92 -7.68 5.01 5.92
CA ILE A 92 -6.32 4.49 5.65
C ILE A 92 -6.37 2.97 5.45
N LEU A 93 -6.99 2.25 6.39
CA LEU A 93 -7.12 0.79 6.29
C LEU A 93 -7.89 0.36 5.05
N ALA A 94 -8.99 1.03 4.73
CA ALA A 94 -9.75 0.76 3.52
C ALA A 94 -8.88 0.97 2.28
N GLY A 95 -8.14 2.08 2.19
CA GLY A 95 -7.25 2.40 1.07
C GLY A 95 -6.10 1.41 0.87
N VAL A 96 -5.54 0.91 1.97
CA VAL A 96 -4.45 -0.08 1.98
C VAL A 96 -4.96 -1.48 1.60
N LEU A 97 -6.18 -1.82 1.99
CA LEU A 97 -6.79 -3.14 1.74
C LEU A 97 -7.48 -3.24 0.37
N VAL A 98 -7.63 -2.15 -0.39
CA VAL A 98 -8.18 -2.19 -1.75
C VAL A 98 -7.23 -2.96 -2.69
N PRO A 99 -7.71 -4.01 -3.40
CA PRO A 99 -6.90 -4.72 -4.39
C PRO A 99 -6.48 -3.81 -5.56
N GLU A 100 -5.32 -4.10 -6.15
CA GLU A 100 -4.71 -3.25 -7.19
C GLU A 100 -5.64 -3.05 -8.40
N VAL A 101 -6.37 -4.09 -8.81
CA VAL A 101 -7.34 -4.03 -9.92
C VAL A 101 -8.41 -2.96 -9.67
N PHE A 102 -8.88 -2.84 -8.43
CA PHE A 102 -9.84 -1.81 -8.06
C PHE A 102 -9.20 -0.43 -8.00
N LYS A 103 -7.94 -0.29 -7.56
CA LYS A 103 -7.22 0.99 -7.63
C LYS A 103 -7.06 1.45 -9.07
N VAL A 104 -6.63 0.60 -9.98
CA VAL A 104 -6.49 0.94 -11.40
C VAL A 104 -7.84 1.36 -11.99
N LYS A 105 -8.91 0.61 -11.71
CA LYS A 105 -10.27 0.95 -12.17
C LYS A 105 -10.78 2.26 -11.57
N LEU A 106 -10.48 2.55 -10.31
CA LEU A 106 -10.85 3.82 -9.68
C LEU A 106 -10.02 4.97 -10.28
N GLY A 107 -8.73 4.75 -10.50
CA GLY A 107 -7.81 5.71 -11.10
C GLY A 107 -8.21 6.09 -12.53
N SER A 108 -8.69 5.13 -13.33
CA SER A 108 -9.17 5.41 -14.68
C SER A 108 -10.48 6.20 -14.72
N LEU A 109 -11.27 6.23 -13.64
CA LEU A 109 -12.41 7.16 -13.52
C LEU A 109 -11.96 8.61 -13.36
N PHE A 110 -10.78 8.83 -12.77
CA PHE A 110 -10.21 10.17 -12.55
C PHE A 110 -9.22 10.59 -13.64
N GLN A 111 -8.63 9.65 -14.38
CA GLN A 111 -7.74 9.91 -15.51
C GLN A 111 -8.46 9.63 -16.83
N THR A 112 -8.89 10.69 -17.50
CA THR A 112 -9.65 10.62 -18.77
C THR A 112 -8.88 10.04 -19.97
N THR A 113 -7.57 9.74 -19.87
CA THR A 113 -6.73 9.39 -21.04
C THR A 113 -5.53 8.49 -20.72
N ALA A 114 -5.70 7.38 -20.01
CA ALA A 114 -4.63 6.39 -19.86
C ALA A 114 -5.04 5.02 -20.43
N LEU A 115 -4.32 4.57 -21.46
CA LEU A 115 -4.35 3.17 -21.91
C LEU A 115 -3.86 2.31 -20.74
N VAL A 116 -4.79 1.57 -20.13
CA VAL A 116 -4.49 0.71 -18.98
C VAL A 116 -3.82 -0.55 -19.49
N ASP A 117 -2.50 -0.60 -19.38
CA ASP A 117 -1.72 -1.80 -19.64
C ASP A 117 -1.83 -2.75 -18.44
N TYR A 118 -2.64 -3.80 -18.58
CA TYR A 118 -2.83 -4.81 -17.53
C TYR A 118 -1.57 -5.66 -17.36
N HIS A 119 -0.60 -5.18 -16.58
CA HIS A 119 0.46 -6.04 -16.05
C HIS A 119 -0.08 -6.83 -14.86
N LEU A 120 -0.87 -7.87 -15.16
CA LEU A 120 -1.25 -8.92 -14.20
C LEU A 120 0.03 -9.57 -13.69
N ASN A 121 0.54 -9.17 -12.54
CA ASN A 121 1.69 -9.80 -11.91
C ASN A 121 1.17 -10.90 -10.98
N GLY A 122 1.38 -12.15 -11.37
CA GLY A 122 1.25 -13.29 -10.46
C GLY A 122 2.23 -13.13 -9.29
N LEU A 123 1.86 -13.68 -8.13
CA LEU A 123 2.65 -13.65 -6.89
C LEU A 123 4.08 -14.15 -7.13
N ASP A 124 5.01 -13.21 -7.36
CA ASP A 124 6.43 -13.51 -7.46
C ASP A 124 7.03 -13.47 -6.05
N ILE A 125 7.48 -14.63 -5.57
CA ILE A 125 8.10 -14.78 -4.24
C ILE A 125 9.35 -13.89 -4.12
N LYS A 126 9.98 -13.47 -5.23
CA LYS A 126 11.07 -12.47 -5.19
C LYS A 126 10.60 -11.07 -4.76
N ARG A 127 9.31 -10.74 -4.86
CA ARG A 127 8.76 -9.48 -4.31
C ARG A 127 8.60 -9.48 -2.79
N LEU A 128 8.51 -10.66 -2.15
CA LEU A 128 8.44 -10.74 -0.68
C LEU A 128 9.75 -10.29 0.00
N VAL A 129 10.87 -10.27 -0.73
CA VAL A 129 12.20 -9.96 -0.17
C VAL A 129 12.86 -8.73 -0.81
N ASN A 130 12.44 -8.34 -2.01
CA ASN A 130 12.91 -7.12 -2.65
C ASN A 130 12.12 -5.90 -2.17
N PHE A 131 12.36 -5.46 -0.93
CA PHE A 131 12.05 -4.10 -0.51
C PHE A 131 12.80 -3.13 -1.42
N THR A 132 12.13 -2.71 -2.49
CA THR A 132 12.77 -1.92 -3.52
C THR A 132 12.81 -0.48 -3.02
N PHE A 133 14.00 0.04 -2.74
CA PHE A 133 14.19 1.46 -2.45
C PHE A 133 14.15 2.24 -3.77
N SER A 134 12.96 2.38 -4.34
CA SER A 134 12.71 3.24 -5.49
C SER A 134 12.11 4.56 -5.03
N LEU A 135 12.56 5.68 -5.60
CA LEU A 135 11.87 6.96 -5.41
C LEU A 135 10.40 6.78 -5.82
N PRO A 136 9.44 7.12 -4.94
CA PRO A 136 8.03 6.86 -5.21
C PRO A 136 7.57 7.72 -6.39
N SER A 137 6.95 7.08 -7.39
CA SER A 137 6.14 7.79 -8.37
C SER A 137 4.94 8.40 -7.65
N PHE A 138 4.73 9.71 -7.79
CA PHE A 138 3.57 10.38 -7.21
C PHE A 138 2.33 10.03 -8.02
N ASP A 139 1.49 9.15 -7.47
CA ASP A 139 0.15 8.88 -7.97
C ASP A 139 -0.90 9.47 -7.01
N ILE A 140 -2.15 9.54 -7.49
CA ILE A 140 -3.26 10.11 -6.72
C ILE A 140 -3.54 9.33 -5.42
N PHE A 141 -3.24 8.03 -5.38
CA PHE A 141 -3.46 7.18 -4.21
C PHE A 141 -2.43 7.47 -3.11
N LYS A 142 -1.16 7.69 -3.48
CA LYS A 142 -0.10 8.09 -2.54
C LYS A 142 -0.35 9.48 -1.98
N ILE A 143 -0.84 10.41 -2.79
CA ILE A 143 -1.28 11.73 -2.31
C ILE A 143 -2.42 11.55 -1.31
N GLY A 144 -3.39 10.67 -1.59
CA GLY A 144 -4.48 10.35 -0.67
C GLY A 144 -3.99 9.81 0.68
N HIS A 145 -3.09 8.82 0.68
CA HIS A 145 -2.51 8.28 1.91
C HIS A 145 -1.72 9.34 2.68
N PHE A 146 -0.85 10.09 2.00
CA PHE A 146 -0.09 11.20 2.58
C PHE A 146 -1.01 12.20 3.30
N LEU A 147 -2.11 12.61 2.65
CA LEU A 147 -3.08 13.55 3.22
C LEU A 147 -3.85 12.96 4.40
N LEU A 148 -4.18 11.66 4.37
CA LEU A 148 -4.83 10.99 5.49
C LEU A 148 -3.92 10.86 6.70
N PHE A 149 -2.64 10.53 6.50
CA PHE A 149 -1.63 10.49 7.57
C PHE A 149 -1.34 11.89 8.12
N PHE A 150 -1.25 12.90 7.26
CA PHE A 150 -1.18 14.30 7.67
C PHE A 150 -2.38 14.71 8.53
N ALA A 151 -3.61 14.39 8.09
CA ALA A 151 -4.83 14.71 8.83
C ALA A 151 -4.89 13.96 10.16
N LEU A 152 -4.51 12.68 10.19
CA LEU A 152 -4.41 11.88 11.40
C LEU A 152 -3.43 12.53 12.38
N ALA A 153 -2.28 13.01 11.93
CA ALA A 153 -1.31 13.68 12.78
C ALA A 153 -1.84 15.01 13.33
N VAL A 154 -2.51 15.84 12.52
CA VAL A 154 -3.15 17.07 13.00
C VAL A 154 -4.23 16.75 14.04
N LEU A 155 -5.02 15.70 13.81
CA LEU A 155 -6.08 15.26 14.70
C LEU A 155 -5.56 14.57 15.95
N ASP A 156 -4.43 13.88 15.94
CA ASP A 156 -3.90 13.20 17.12
C ASP A 156 -2.99 14.12 17.94
N CYS A 157 -2.22 14.99 17.27
CA CYS A 157 -1.23 15.87 17.91
C CYS A 157 -1.88 16.67 19.05
N SER A 158 -1.51 16.28 20.26
CA SER A 158 -1.82 16.98 21.50
C SER A 158 -0.61 17.83 21.84
N ALA A 159 -0.81 19.09 22.22
CA ALA A 159 0.28 19.98 22.65
C ALA A 159 1.05 19.46 23.89
N ARG A 160 0.60 18.35 24.51
CA ARG A 160 1.19 17.74 25.70
C ARG A 160 1.89 16.41 25.42
N GLU A 161 1.84 15.90 24.20
CA GLU A 161 2.42 14.59 23.90
C GLU A 161 3.93 14.68 23.65
N ASN A 162 4.66 13.64 24.09
CA ASN A 162 6.06 13.49 23.74
C ASN A 162 6.17 13.21 22.23
N VAL A 163 6.75 14.15 21.48
CA VAL A 163 6.93 14.06 20.02
C VAL A 163 7.63 12.77 19.60
N THR A 164 8.54 12.26 20.42
CA THR A 164 9.24 10.99 20.16
C THR A 164 8.27 9.82 20.18
N HIS A 165 7.41 9.74 21.20
CA HIS A 165 6.40 8.68 21.30
C HIS A 165 5.40 8.75 20.14
N PHE A 166 4.94 9.97 19.82
CA PHE A 166 4.09 10.20 18.66
C PHE A 166 4.73 9.72 17.35
N PHE A 167 6.00 10.08 17.11
CA PHE A 167 6.73 9.66 15.92
C PHE A 167 6.80 8.14 15.79
N PHE A 168 7.16 7.43 16.86
CA PHE A 168 7.21 5.96 16.84
C PHE A 168 5.83 5.33 16.61
N LYS A 169 4.76 5.86 17.20
CA LYS A 169 3.39 5.38 16.96
C LYS A 169 3.03 5.45 15.48
N ILE A 170 3.23 6.61 14.87
CA ILE A 170 2.89 6.85 13.47
C ILE A 170 3.79 6.06 12.51
N ALA A 171 5.10 6.05 12.74
CA ALA A 171 6.04 5.31 11.90
C ALA A 171 5.73 3.81 11.95
N LEU A 172 5.42 3.27 13.14
CA LEU A 172 4.97 1.90 13.29
C LEU A 172 3.65 1.67 12.53
N PHE A 173 2.69 2.59 12.61
CA PHE A 173 1.43 2.47 11.88
C PHE A 173 1.63 2.43 10.36
N ALA A 174 2.45 3.33 9.80
CA ALA A 174 2.80 3.36 8.38
C ALA A 174 3.49 2.07 7.92
N MET A 175 4.43 1.55 8.73
CA MET A 175 5.10 0.29 8.44
C MET A 175 4.15 -0.91 8.47
N VAL A 176 3.26 -0.96 9.46
CA VAL A 176 2.26 -2.02 9.56
C VAL A 176 1.28 -1.96 8.38
N THR A 177 0.88 -0.76 7.94
CA THR A 177 0.03 -0.64 6.73
C THR A 177 0.72 -1.17 5.49
N GLU A 178 2.04 -1.01 5.32
CA GLU A 178 2.79 -1.65 4.23
C GLU A 178 2.82 -3.17 4.36
N VAL A 179 3.01 -3.70 5.57
CA VAL A 179 2.95 -5.15 5.81
C VAL A 179 1.56 -5.71 5.47
N LEU A 180 0.46 -5.00 5.75
CA LEU A 180 -0.89 -5.41 5.34
C LEU A 180 -1.00 -5.59 3.82
N GLN A 181 -0.31 -4.76 3.03
CA GLN A 181 -0.36 -4.83 1.57
C GLN A 181 0.22 -6.12 1.01
N LEU A 182 1.12 -6.80 1.72
CA LEU A 182 1.61 -8.14 1.34
C LEU A 182 0.48 -9.16 1.22
N PHE A 183 -0.61 -8.95 1.98
CA PHE A 183 -1.76 -9.83 1.98
C PHE A 183 -2.86 -9.36 1.03
N VAL A 184 -2.63 -8.33 0.20
CA VAL A 184 -3.60 -7.80 -0.78
C VAL A 184 -3.13 -8.14 -2.20
N GLN A 185 -4.07 -8.58 -3.06
CA GLN A 185 -3.71 -9.11 -4.37
C GLN A 185 -3.22 -7.98 -5.29
N GLY A 186 -2.07 -8.20 -5.94
CA GLY A 186 -1.46 -7.25 -6.86
C GLY A 186 -0.75 -6.07 -6.20
N ARG A 187 -0.83 -5.92 -4.87
CA ARG A 187 -0.11 -4.89 -4.13
C ARG A 187 1.32 -5.34 -3.87
N THR A 188 2.24 -4.39 -3.89
CA THR A 188 3.65 -4.62 -3.56
C THR A 188 4.01 -3.59 -2.50
N PRO A 189 4.44 -4.02 -1.29
CA PRO A 189 4.83 -3.07 -0.26
C PRO A 189 6.08 -2.32 -0.71
N SER A 190 6.18 -1.07 -0.27
CA SER A 190 7.30 -0.19 -0.57
C SER A 190 7.70 0.57 0.68
N VAL A 191 8.97 0.46 1.08
CA VAL A 191 9.52 1.30 2.15
C VAL A 191 9.37 2.79 1.80
N GLY A 192 9.48 3.12 0.50
CA GLY A 192 9.25 4.48 0.01
C GLY A 192 7.84 4.99 0.32
N ASP A 193 6.82 4.12 0.27
CA ASP A 193 5.45 4.50 0.55
C ASP A 193 5.23 4.72 2.05
N ALA A 194 5.76 3.84 2.92
CA ALA A 194 5.77 4.08 4.38
C ALA A 194 6.50 5.38 4.77
N LEU A 195 7.59 5.71 4.09
CA LEU A 195 8.33 6.95 4.32
C LEU A 195 7.48 8.18 3.94
N VAL A 196 6.79 8.14 2.80
CA VAL A 196 5.88 9.23 2.39
C VAL A 196 4.78 9.46 3.42
N ASP A 197 4.16 8.38 3.91
CA ASP A 197 3.11 8.45 4.94
C ASP A 197 3.63 9.00 6.27
N THR A 198 4.86 8.62 6.65
CA THR A 198 5.54 9.16 7.83
C THR A 198 5.85 10.65 7.68
N ILE A 199 6.31 11.08 6.50
CA ILE A 199 6.58 12.51 6.19
C ILE A 199 5.29 13.32 6.26
N GLY A 200 4.18 12.81 5.71
CA GLY A 200 2.87 13.48 5.81
C GLY A 200 2.47 13.74 7.25
N SER A 201 2.66 12.75 8.11
CA SER A 201 2.37 12.91 9.54
C SER A 201 3.29 13.90 10.24
N LEU A 202 4.60 13.88 9.95
CA LEU A 202 5.56 14.86 10.49
C LEU A 202 5.17 16.29 10.12
N LEU A 203 4.76 16.52 8.87
CA LEU A 203 4.28 17.83 8.42
C LEU A 203 3.00 18.26 9.15
N GLY A 204 2.11 17.32 9.46
CA GLY A 204 0.92 17.58 10.29
C GLY A 204 1.29 18.08 11.69
N VAL A 205 2.27 17.44 12.34
CA VAL A 205 2.79 17.89 13.65
C VAL A 205 3.42 19.27 13.57
N VAL A 206 4.26 19.51 12.56
CA VAL A 206 4.91 20.82 12.37
C VAL A 206 3.85 21.92 12.20
N LEU A 207 2.77 21.66 11.45
CA LEU A 207 1.68 22.62 11.29
C LEU A 207 1.02 22.96 12.64
N VAL A 208 0.69 21.95 13.45
CA VAL A 208 0.08 22.15 14.77
C VAL A 208 1.04 22.92 15.69
N TRP A 209 2.32 22.58 15.68
CA TRP A 209 3.33 23.27 16.48
C TRP A 209 3.48 24.75 16.10
N VAL A 210 3.59 25.06 14.80
CA VAL A 210 3.67 26.45 14.32
C VAL A 210 2.40 27.22 14.67
N ALA A 211 1.22 26.61 14.50
CA ALA A 211 -0.05 27.24 14.86
C ALA A 211 -0.13 27.53 16.37
N PHE A 212 0.34 26.62 17.22
CA PHE A 212 0.34 26.77 18.67
C PHE A 212 1.32 27.84 19.15
N VAL A 213 2.57 27.83 18.67
CA VAL A 213 3.58 28.85 18.98
C VAL A 213 3.06 30.24 18.62
N ARG A 214 2.48 30.39 17.42
CA ARG A 214 1.93 31.66 16.96
C ARG A 214 0.76 32.14 17.81
N PHE A 215 -0.10 31.23 18.29
CA PHE A 215 -1.22 31.58 19.16
C PHE A 215 -0.77 32.02 20.57
N TYR A 216 0.28 31.38 21.11
CA TYR A 216 0.83 31.74 22.43
C TYR A 216 1.47 33.13 22.41
N PHE A 217 2.31 33.43 21.41
CA PHE A 217 2.98 34.73 21.27
C PHE A 217 2.04 35.91 20.96
N TRP A 218 0.82 35.68 20.46
CA TRP A 218 -0.13 36.75 20.16
C TRP A 218 -1.03 37.12 21.35
N ARG A 219 -1.02 36.32 22.43
CA ARG A 219 -1.81 36.55 23.64
C ARG A 219 -1.01 37.07 24.83
N SER A 220 0.31 37.13 24.72
CA SER A 220 1.27 37.67 25.69
C SER A 220 1.79 39.02 25.22
#